data_AF-A0A7X2PUH6-F1
#
_entry.id   AF-A0A7X2PUH6-F1
#
_cell.length_a   1.000
_cell.length_b   1.000
_cell.length_c   1.000
_cell.angle_alpha   90.00
_cell.angle_beta   90.00
_cell.angle_gamma   90.00
#
_symmetry.space_group_name_H-M   'P 1'
#
loop_
_entity.id
_entity.type
_entity.pdbx_description
1 polymer ?
#
loop_
_entity_poly.entity_id
_entity_poly.type
_entity_poly.pdbx_seq_one_letter_code
_entity_poly.pdbx_strand_id
1 'polypeptide(L)'
;MSEFFHWLQSMALATFLRESGLTYPIIMSTHLAGIGLFGGLILMTDLRLLGLVLRSSTITEVVTQFRVWKRLGIVVVAGCGVLLAWSKAEQYSTNPYFLTKMVLLVLVIVHAQVFRKSVYANTEELDRAPEVPSHAKWAAVLSLLLWVGLVSAGRLIGYYEPPRT
;
A
#
# COMPACT_ATOMS: atom_id res chain seq x y z
N MET A 1 18.61 -13.21 -15.56
CA MET A 1 17.59 -12.66 -14.65
C MET A 1 16.59 -13.73 -14.23
N SER A 2 16.17 -14.63 -15.14
CA SER A 2 15.31 -15.80 -14.86
C SER A 2 15.85 -16.73 -13.77
N GLU A 3 17.13 -17.12 -13.83
CA GLU A 3 17.78 -18.04 -12.86
C GLU A 3 17.60 -17.63 -11.39
N PHE A 4 17.70 -16.33 -11.09
CA PHE A 4 17.54 -15.81 -9.73
C PHE A 4 16.11 -15.94 -9.21
N PHE A 5 15.12 -15.51 -10.02
CA PHE A 5 13.72 -15.63 -9.64
C PHE A 5 13.26 -17.09 -9.57
N HIS A 6 13.81 -17.94 -10.44
CA HIS A 6 13.61 -19.37 -10.41
C HIS A 6 14.16 -20.01 -9.13
N TRP A 7 15.38 -19.66 -8.72
CA TRP A 7 15.96 -20.09 -7.45
C TRP A 7 15.13 -19.62 -6.24
N LEU A 8 14.64 -18.37 -6.28
CA LEU A 8 13.85 -17.80 -5.20
C LEU A 8 12.50 -18.54 -5.03
N GLN A 9 11.81 -18.83 -6.14
CA GLN A 9 10.53 -19.56 -6.10
C GLN A 9 10.67 -21.07 -5.85
N SER A 10 11.86 -21.66 -6.06
CA SER A 10 12.11 -23.09 -5.83
C SER A 10 12.41 -23.43 -4.36
N MET A 11 12.57 -22.41 -3.50
CA MET A 11 12.76 -22.62 -2.06
C MET A 11 11.55 -23.31 -1.44
N ALA A 12 11.80 -24.18 -0.45
CA ALA A 12 10.77 -24.99 0.21
C ALA A 12 9.57 -24.17 0.71
N LEU A 13 9.82 -22.96 1.25
CA LEU A 13 8.75 -22.06 1.68
C LEU A 13 7.88 -21.58 0.51
N ALA A 14 8.49 -21.13 -0.59
CA ALA A 14 7.75 -20.66 -1.76
C ALA A 14 6.94 -21.78 -2.42
N THR A 15 7.52 -22.97 -2.50
CA THR A 15 6.84 -24.19 -2.96
C THR A 15 5.65 -24.54 -2.05
N PHE A 16 5.86 -24.59 -0.73
CA PHE A 16 4.77 -24.84 0.23
C PHE A 16 3.64 -23.82 0.12
N LEU A 17 3.98 -22.53 0.02
CA LEU A 17 3.00 -21.47 -0.16
C LEU A 17 2.19 -21.68 -1.44
N ARG A 18 2.85 -22.02 -2.56
CA ARG A 18 2.22 -22.15 -3.88
C ARG A 18 1.39 -23.43 -4.03
N GLU A 19 1.83 -24.53 -3.45
CA GLU A 19 1.21 -25.86 -3.62
C GLU A 19 0.17 -26.19 -2.56
N SER A 20 0.20 -25.52 -1.40
CA SER A 20 -0.82 -25.70 -0.38
C SER A 20 -2.17 -25.14 -0.84
N GLY A 21 -3.20 -26.00 -0.86
CA GLY A 21 -4.54 -25.65 -1.32
C GLY A 21 -5.22 -24.53 -0.54
N LEU A 22 -4.90 -24.34 0.75
CA LEU A 22 -5.50 -23.30 1.60
C LEU A 22 -4.54 -22.17 1.98
N THR A 23 -3.23 -22.42 2.05
CA THR A 23 -2.28 -21.41 2.54
C THR A 23 -2.23 -20.19 1.63
N TYR A 24 -2.14 -20.39 0.31
CA TYR A 24 -2.13 -19.27 -0.64
C TYR A 24 -3.44 -18.46 -0.61
N PRO A 25 -4.65 -19.07 -0.69
CA PRO A 25 -5.91 -18.34 -0.54
C PRO A 25 -6.05 -17.60 0.78
N ILE A 26 -5.62 -18.18 1.90
CA ILE A 26 -5.68 -17.52 3.21
C ILE A 26 -4.80 -16.27 3.21
N ILE A 27 -3.53 -16.39 2.80
CA ILE A 27 -2.60 -15.25 2.75
C ILE A 27 -3.11 -14.18 1.79
N MET A 28 -3.63 -14.57 0.62
CA MET A 28 -4.22 -13.65 -0.35
C MET A 28 -5.44 -12.92 0.22
N SER A 29 -6.32 -13.65 0.91
CA SER A 29 -7.53 -13.08 1.53
C SER A 29 -7.16 -12.12 2.66
N THR A 30 -6.21 -12.50 3.52
CA THR A 30 -5.67 -11.63 4.58
C THR A 30 -5.00 -10.39 3.99
N HIS A 31 -4.23 -10.52 2.91
CA HIS A 31 -3.63 -9.38 2.22
C HIS A 31 -4.70 -8.40 1.72
N LEU A 32 -5.74 -8.91 1.04
CA LEU A 32 -6.79 -8.08 0.46
C LEU A 32 -7.66 -7.40 1.54
N ALA A 33 -8.04 -8.13 2.58
CA ALA A 33 -8.74 -7.58 3.74
C ALA A 33 -7.90 -6.51 4.45
N GLY A 34 -6.60 -6.78 4.64
CA GLY A 34 -5.64 -5.84 5.19
C GLY A 34 -5.53 -4.57 4.36
N ILE A 35 -5.50 -4.66 3.03
CA ILE A 35 -5.51 -3.50 2.13
C ILE A 35 -6.78 -2.67 2.33
N GLY A 36 -7.95 -3.32 2.46
CA GLY A 36 -9.21 -2.61 2.71
C GLY A 36 -9.18 -1.81 4.02
N LEU A 37 -8.75 -2.45 5.11
CA LEU A 37 -8.65 -1.79 6.42
C LEU A 37 -7.60 -0.68 6.42
N PHE A 38 -6.37 -0.98 6.00
CA PHE A 38 -5.26 -0.05 5.98
C PHE A 38 -5.50 1.13 5.02
N GLY A 39 -5.98 0.83 3.81
CA GLY A 39 -6.36 1.81 2.79
C GLY A 39 -7.52 2.69 3.25
N GLY A 40 -8.50 2.14 3.98
CA GLY A 40 -9.58 2.91 4.61
C GLY A 40 -9.06 3.96 5.61
N LEU A 41 -8.07 3.61 6.43
CA LEU A 41 -7.44 4.56 7.36
C LEU A 41 -6.68 5.68 6.64
N ILE A 42 -6.01 5.35 5.52
CA ILE A 42 -5.35 6.34 4.67
C ILE A 42 -6.39 7.28 4.06
N LEU A 43 -7.43 6.71 3.44
CA LEU A 43 -8.53 7.46 2.84
C LEU A 43 -9.15 8.44 3.84
N MET A 44 -9.49 7.97 5.05
CA MET A 44 -10.07 8.84 6.08
C MET A 44 -9.12 9.96 6.51
N THR A 45 -7.81 9.67 6.60
CA THR A 45 -6.80 10.69 6.93
C THR A 45 -6.71 11.75 5.83
N ASP A 46 -6.62 11.31 4.57
CA ASP A 46 -6.45 12.21 3.44
C ASP A 46 -7.72 13.04 3.19
N LEU A 47 -8.92 12.44 3.30
CA LEU A 47 -10.17 13.19 3.24
C LEU A 47 -10.30 14.20 4.39
N ARG A 48 -9.76 13.90 5.57
CA ARG A 48 -9.71 14.88 6.68
C ARG A 48 -8.74 16.03 6.37
N LEU A 49 -7.57 15.74 5.78
CA LEU A 49 -6.63 16.77 5.30
C LEU A 49 -7.22 17.63 4.17
N LEU A 50 -8.12 17.07 3.37
CA LEU A 50 -8.89 17.84 2.38
C LEU A 50 -10.05 18.63 3.00
N GLY A 51 -10.34 18.44 4.29
CA GLY A 51 -11.46 19.09 4.97
C GLY A 51 -12.82 18.53 4.56
N LEU A 52 -12.88 17.32 3.99
CA LEU A 52 -14.11 16.72 3.48
C LEU A 52 -14.88 15.94 4.56
N VAL A 53 -14.17 15.23 5.45
CA VAL A 53 -14.74 14.39 6.52
C VAL A 53 -14.12 14.70 7.87
N LEU A 54 -14.70 14.18 8.96
CA LEU A 54 -14.20 14.31 10.34
C LEU A 54 -13.88 15.75 10.75
N ARG A 55 -14.66 16.72 10.25
CA ARG A 55 -14.42 18.17 10.44
C ARG A 55 -14.53 18.62 11.90
N SER A 56 -15.23 17.86 12.74
CA SER A 56 -15.35 18.10 14.17
C SER A 56 -14.12 17.68 14.99
N SER A 57 -13.22 16.90 14.39
CA SER A 57 -11.97 16.44 15.03
C SER A 57 -10.78 17.17 14.43
N THR A 58 -9.73 17.37 15.22
CA THR A 58 -8.47 17.97 14.73
C THR A 58 -7.71 17.00 13.81
N ILE A 59 -6.83 17.51 12.96
CA ILE A 59 -5.96 16.68 12.11
C ILE A 59 -5.07 15.81 13.00
N THR A 60 -4.54 16.37 14.08
CA THR A 60 -3.70 15.66 15.03
C THR A 60 -4.42 14.48 15.67
N GLU A 61 -5.66 14.64 16.14
CA GLU A 61 -6.46 13.55 16.70
C GLU A 61 -6.62 12.40 15.71
N VAL A 62 -7.05 12.71 14.48
CA VAL A 62 -7.28 11.68 13.45
C VAL A 62 -5.98 10.96 13.07
N VAL A 63 -4.90 11.70 12.84
CA VAL A 63 -3.59 11.13 12.46
C VAL A 63 -3.00 10.27 13.58
N THR A 64 -3.09 10.72 14.83
CA THR A 64 -2.55 10.00 15.99
C THR A 64 -3.37 8.75 16.31
N GLN A 65 -4.70 8.83 16.32
CA GLN A 65 -5.58 7.69 16.57
C GLN A 65 -5.37 6.56 15.55
N PHE A 66 -5.18 6.91 14.27
CA PHE A 66 -4.95 5.91 13.23
C PHE A 66 -3.48 5.44 13.14
N ARG A 67 -2.55 6.04 13.88
CA ARG A 67 -1.11 5.76 13.74
C ARG A 67 -0.75 4.31 14.04
N VAL A 68 -1.24 3.77 15.15
CA VAL A 68 -0.94 2.39 15.56
C VAL A 68 -1.54 1.40 14.57
N TRP A 69 -2.80 1.61 14.20
CA TRP A 69 -3.51 0.77 13.23
C TRP A 69 -2.87 0.80 11.84
N LYS A 70 -2.40 1.98 11.38
CA LYS A 70 -1.64 2.09 10.13
C LYS A 70 -0.32 1.32 10.19
N ARG A 71 0.40 1.36 11.32
CA ARG A 71 1.65 0.59 11.51
C ARG A 71 1.40 -0.92 11.50
N LEU A 72 0.36 -1.39 12.17
CA LEU A 72 -0.01 -2.80 12.14
C LEU A 72 -0.46 -3.23 10.73
N GLY A 73 -1.31 -2.42 10.11
CA GLY A 73 -1.83 -2.66 8.76
C GLY A 73 -0.71 -2.79 7.74
N ILE A 74 0.28 -1.90 7.74
CA ILE A 74 1.38 -1.99 6.78
C ILE A 74 2.27 -3.22 7.01
N VAL A 75 2.51 -3.63 8.26
CA VAL A 75 3.27 -4.86 8.56
C VAL A 75 2.56 -6.09 8.02
N VAL A 76 1.25 -6.20 8.27
CA VAL A 76 0.44 -7.33 7.79
C VAL A 76 0.36 -7.33 6.26
N VAL A 77 -0.02 -6.20 5.65
CA VAL A 77 -0.21 -6.08 4.21
C VAL A 77 1.11 -6.30 3.46
N ALA A 78 2.20 -5.65 3.89
CA ALA A 78 3.50 -5.84 3.24
C ALA A 78 4.02 -7.27 3.44
N GLY A 79 3.89 -7.84 4.64
CA GLY A 79 4.29 -9.22 4.93
C GLY A 79 3.58 -10.23 4.01
N CYS A 80 2.24 -10.17 3.94
CA CYS A 80 1.50 -11.03 3.03
C CYS A 80 1.86 -10.76 1.55
N GLY A 81 2.07 -9.50 1.16
CA GLY A 81 2.47 -9.13 -0.19
C GLY A 81 3.81 -9.73 -0.60
N VAL A 82 4.79 -9.74 0.30
CA VAL A 82 6.10 -10.37 0.09
C VAL A 82 5.96 -11.88 -0.04
N LEU A 83 5.18 -12.54 0.83
CA LEU A 83 4.95 -13.99 0.75
C LEU A 83 4.29 -14.39 -0.57
N LEU A 84 3.28 -13.63 -1.00
CA LEU A 84 2.63 -13.84 -2.29
C LEU A 84 3.63 -13.65 -3.43
N ALA A 85 4.38 -12.54 -3.42
CA ALA A 85 5.38 -12.25 -4.44
C ALA A 85 6.43 -13.36 -4.56
N TRP A 86 6.91 -13.86 -3.42
CA TRP A 86 7.89 -14.94 -3.34
C TRP A 86 7.33 -16.25 -3.91
N SER A 87 6.08 -16.61 -3.58
CA SER A 87 5.48 -17.88 -4.05
C SER A 87 5.42 -18.03 -5.57
N LYS A 88 5.38 -16.91 -6.32
CA LYS A 88 5.27 -16.88 -7.79
C LYS A 88 6.25 -15.86 -8.39
N ALA A 89 7.48 -15.84 -7.87
CA ALA A 89 8.46 -14.79 -8.15
C ALA A 89 8.79 -14.64 -9.66
N GLU A 90 8.95 -15.75 -10.37
CA GLU A 90 9.22 -15.72 -11.82
C GLU A 90 8.05 -15.11 -12.59
N GLN A 91 6.83 -15.58 -12.33
CA GLN A 91 5.62 -15.07 -12.98
C GLN A 91 5.41 -13.57 -12.72
N TYR A 92 5.68 -13.10 -11.51
CA TYR A 92 5.51 -11.68 -11.19
C TYR A 92 6.64 -10.80 -11.71
N SER A 93 7.86 -11.34 -11.85
CA SER A 93 9.00 -10.57 -12.38
C SER A 93 8.81 -10.08 -13.82
N THR A 94 8.03 -10.81 -14.62
CA THR A 94 7.73 -10.47 -16.02
C THR A 94 6.38 -9.79 -16.19
N ASN A 95 5.58 -9.64 -15.13
CA ASN A 95 4.26 -9.04 -15.19
C ASN A 95 4.35 -7.51 -15.14
N PRO A 96 3.94 -6.78 -16.20
CA PRO A 96 4.08 -5.33 -16.26
C PRO A 96 3.29 -4.60 -15.17
N TYR A 97 2.15 -5.14 -14.72
CA TYR A 97 1.37 -4.55 -13.64
C TYR A 97 2.01 -4.77 -12.27
N PHE A 98 2.73 -5.89 -12.07
CA PHE A 98 3.54 -6.06 -10.87
C PHE A 98 4.69 -5.05 -10.82
N LEU A 99 5.41 -4.87 -11.93
CA LEU A 99 6.48 -3.86 -12.03
C LEU A 99 5.93 -2.45 -11.79
N THR A 100 4.78 -2.12 -12.38
CA THR A 100 4.08 -0.84 -12.15
C THR A 100 3.72 -0.66 -10.68
N LYS A 101 3.20 -1.70 -10.02
CA LYS A 101 2.92 -1.70 -8.59
C LYS A 101 4.19 -1.45 -7.76
N MET A 102 5.33 -2.02 -8.14
CA MET A 102 6.60 -1.78 -7.43
C MET A 102 7.08 -0.32 -7.58
N VAL A 103 6.96 0.26 -8.77
CA VAL A 103 7.26 1.70 -8.99
C VAL A 103 6.34 2.58 -8.14
N LEU A 104 5.03 2.31 -8.16
CA LEU A 104 4.05 3.05 -7.35
C LEU A 104 4.33 2.90 -5.85
N LEU A 105 4.76 1.72 -5.39
CA LEU A 105 5.12 1.50 -3.99
C LEU A 105 6.33 2.37 -3.59
N VAL A 106 7.34 2.46 -4.44
CA VAL A 106 8.48 3.37 -4.24
C VAL A 106 8.00 4.82 -4.16
N LEU A 107 7.11 5.25 -5.07
CA LEU A 107 6.54 6.60 -5.05
C LEU A 107 5.74 6.89 -3.78
N VAL A 108 4.98 5.92 -3.25
CA VAL A 108 4.29 6.03 -1.95
C VAL A 108 5.30 6.24 -0.82
N ILE A 109 6.41 5.51 -0.81
CA ILE A 109 7.47 5.67 0.21
C ILE A 109 8.11 7.06 0.09
N VAL A 110 8.44 7.49 -1.13
CA VAL A 110 9.01 8.82 -1.39
C VAL A 110 8.06 9.91 -0.94
N HIS A 111 6.78 9.83 -1.31
CA HIS A 111 5.73 10.74 -0.86
C HIS A 111 5.69 10.81 0.67
N ALA A 112 5.64 9.66 1.35
CA ALA A 112 5.60 9.61 2.80
C ALA A 112 6.81 10.28 3.46
N GLN A 113 8.02 10.15 2.89
CA GLN A 113 9.21 10.83 3.41
C GLN A 113 9.21 12.33 3.13
N VAL A 114 8.84 12.75 1.92
CA VAL A 114 8.79 14.17 1.50
C VAL A 114 7.80 14.95 2.37
N PHE A 115 6.61 14.41 2.60
CA PHE A 115 5.57 15.06 3.42
C PHE A 115 5.64 14.69 4.91
N ARG A 116 6.62 13.88 5.33
CA ARG A 116 6.75 13.44 6.73
C ARG A 116 6.82 14.62 7.67
N LYS A 117 7.77 15.53 7.45
CA LYS A 117 8.06 16.62 8.38
C LYS A 117 6.99 17.72 8.30
N SER A 118 6.55 18.07 7.11
CA SER A 118 5.62 19.18 6.88
C SER A 118 4.16 18.83 7.19
N VAL A 119 3.74 17.58 6.99
CA VAL A 119 2.33 17.19 7.12
C VAL A 119 2.12 16.17 8.24
N TYR A 120 2.81 15.02 8.19
CA TYR A 120 2.45 13.86 9.01
C TYR A 120 3.08 13.82 10.41
N ALA A 121 4.19 14.51 10.62
CA ALA A 121 4.91 14.57 11.89
C ALA A 121 4.69 15.89 12.64
N ASN A 122 4.14 16.91 11.99
CA ASN A 122 3.90 18.24 12.57
C ASN A 122 2.42 18.65 12.43
N THR A 123 1.52 17.74 12.77
CA THR A 123 0.07 17.93 12.60
C THR A 123 -0.48 19.06 13.48
N GLU A 124 0.17 19.35 14.61
CA GLU A 124 -0.23 20.43 15.52
C GLU A 124 -0.11 21.82 14.86
N GLU A 125 0.91 22.04 14.02
CA GLU A 125 1.01 23.29 13.25
C GLU A 125 -0.12 23.43 12.23
N LEU A 126 -0.57 22.32 11.63
CA LEU A 126 -1.71 22.33 10.72
C LEU A 126 -3.01 22.68 11.44
N ASP A 127 -3.17 22.25 12.69
CA ASP A 127 -4.34 22.56 13.51
C ASP A 127 -4.34 24.00 14.04
N ARG A 128 -3.17 24.65 14.17
CA ARG A 128 -3.07 26.08 14.54
C ARG A 128 -3.44 27.02 13.40
N ALA A 129 -3.40 26.55 12.16
CA ALA A 129 -3.76 27.35 11.01
C ALA A 129 -5.29 27.58 10.98
N PRO A 130 -5.77 28.77 10.56
CA PRO A 130 -7.21 29.04 10.46
C PRO A 130 -7.94 28.09 9.50
N GLU A 131 -7.22 27.64 8.47
CA GLU A 131 -7.67 26.65 7.49
C GLU A 131 -6.55 25.68 7.17
N VAL A 132 -6.91 24.49 6.66
CA VAL A 132 -5.92 23.48 6.29
C VAL A 132 -5.03 24.00 5.16
N PRO A 133 -3.69 24.05 5.35
CA PRO A 133 -2.77 24.59 4.36
C PRO A 133 -2.82 23.84 3.01
N SER A 134 -2.63 24.57 1.90
CA SER A 134 -2.68 24.01 0.54
C SER A 134 -1.70 22.87 0.31
N HIS A 135 -0.51 22.91 0.91
CA HIS A 135 0.49 21.84 0.76
C HIS A 135 0.01 20.51 1.38
N ALA A 136 -0.75 20.55 2.49
CA ALA A 136 -1.33 19.37 3.11
C ALA A 136 -2.47 18.78 2.27
N LYS A 137 -3.27 19.66 1.62
CA LYS A 137 -4.28 19.23 0.64
C LYS A 137 -3.63 18.54 -0.57
N TRP A 138 -2.56 19.10 -1.13
CA TRP A 138 -1.82 18.48 -2.22
C TRP A 138 -1.20 17.13 -1.82
N ALA A 139 -0.64 17.04 -0.60
CA ALA A 139 -0.14 15.77 -0.08
C ALA A 139 -1.23 14.70 -0.04
N ALA A 140 -2.44 15.07 0.42
CA ALA A 140 -3.59 14.17 0.46
C ALA A 140 -4.05 13.73 -0.95
N VAL A 141 -4.19 14.66 -1.90
CA VAL A 141 -4.56 14.31 -3.29
C VAL A 141 -3.55 13.35 -3.91
N LEU A 142 -2.25 13.65 -3.78
CA LEU A 142 -1.20 12.80 -4.35
C LEU A 142 -1.16 11.42 -3.69
N SER A 143 -1.34 11.36 -2.37
CA SER A 143 -1.48 10.10 -1.63
C SER A 143 -2.62 9.25 -2.19
N LEU A 144 -3.81 9.83 -2.35
CA LEU A 144 -4.98 9.13 -2.88
C LEU A 144 -4.75 8.61 -4.30
N LEU A 145 -4.17 9.42 -5.19
CA LEU A 145 -3.84 8.99 -6.56
C LEU A 145 -2.86 7.82 -6.58
N LEU A 146 -1.80 7.89 -5.75
CA LEU A 146 -0.81 6.81 -5.64
C LEU A 146 -1.43 5.52 -5.10
N TRP A 147 -2.25 5.59 -4.05
CA TRP A 147 -2.90 4.42 -3.47
C TRP A 147 -3.95 3.80 -4.40
N VAL A 148 -4.75 4.62 -5.08
CA VAL A 148 -5.69 4.13 -6.10
C VAL A 148 -4.92 3.41 -7.21
N GLY A 149 -3.87 4.04 -7.76
CA GLY A 149 -3.01 3.41 -8.76
C GLY A 149 -2.40 2.09 -8.27
N LEU A 150 -1.90 2.07 -7.03
CA LEU A 150 -1.24 0.90 -6.44
C LEU A 150 -2.21 -0.29 -6.30
N VAL A 151 -3.44 -0.02 -5.83
CA VAL A 151 -4.50 -1.04 -5.69
C VAL A 151 -4.97 -1.52 -7.06
N SER A 152 -5.19 -0.60 -8.01
CA SER A 152 -5.56 -0.93 -9.39
C SER A 152 -4.51 -1.81 -10.07
N ALA A 153 -3.23 -1.43 -10.01
CA ALA A 153 -2.13 -2.23 -10.53
C ALA A 153 -2.09 -3.62 -9.86
N GLY A 154 -2.29 -3.67 -8.54
CA GLY A 154 -2.40 -4.91 -7.79
C GLY A 154 -3.51 -5.84 -8.28
N ARG A 155 -4.68 -5.30 -8.60
CA ARG A 155 -5.80 -6.09 -9.13
C ARG A 155 -5.54 -6.61 -10.54
N LEU A 156 -4.90 -5.79 -11.38
CA LEU A 156 -4.55 -6.10 -12.78
C LEU A 156 -3.52 -7.22 -12.91
N ILE A 157 -2.67 -7.45 -11.90
CA ILE A 157 -1.73 -8.60 -11.87
C ILE A 157 -2.47 -9.92 -12.13
N GLY A 158 -3.64 -10.10 -11.52
CA GLY A 158 -4.41 -11.34 -11.63
C GLY A 158 -5.18 -11.50 -12.94
N TYR A 159 -5.17 -10.49 -13.82
CA TYR A 159 -5.85 -10.50 -15.11
C TYR A 159 -4.88 -10.49 -16.30
N TYR A 160 -3.58 -10.38 -16.03
CA TYR A 160 -2.57 -10.37 -17.08
C TYR A 160 -2.26 -11.79 -17.55
N GLU A 161 -2.51 -12.04 -18.82
CA GLU A 161 -2.08 -13.24 -19.53
C GLU A 161 -0.89 -12.87 -20.44
N PRO A 162 0.25 -13.56 -20.32
CA PRO A 162 1.37 -13.35 -21.24
C PRO A 162 0.95 -13.65 -22.68
N PRO A 163 1.47 -12.90 -23.68
CA PRO A 163 1.25 -13.23 -25.08
C PRO A 163 1.68 -14.68 -25.37
N ARG A 164 0.83 -15.45 -26.06
CA ARG A 164 1.20 -16.79 -26.55
C ARG A 164 2.17 -16.60 -27.71
N THR A 165 3.47 -16.72 -27.45
CA THR A 165 4.52 -16.82 -28.49
C THR A 165 4.69 -18.25 -28.94
#